data_AF-A0A6I4UHK2-F1
#
_entry.id   AF-A0A6I4UHK2-F1
#
_cell.length_a   1.000
_cell.length_b   1.000
_cell.length_c   1.000
_cell.angle_alpha   90.00
_cell.angle_beta   90.00
_cell.angle_gamma   90.00
#
_symmetry.space_group_name_H-M   'P 1'
#
loop_
_entity.id
_entity.type
_entity.pdbx_description
1 polymer ?
#
loop_
_entity_poly.entity_id
_entity_poly.type
_entity_poly.pdbx_seq_one_letter_code
_entity_poly.pdbx_strand_id
1 'polypeptide(L)'
;MPSVELSKLPGVSAARALSTSDRAQIDARSRPAAAGSTSSASGISVEVTSASEAASPPVDAERVARIRDALRDGSYPLVPAKIVDAMIAAQVSLSLPERS
;
A
#
# COMPACT_ATOMS: atom_id res chain seq x y z
N MET A 1 15.49 -4.23 41.03
CA MET A 1 15.39 -3.46 39.78
C MET A 1 16.74 -3.57 39.07
N PRO A 2 16.83 -4.19 37.89
CA PRO A 2 18.11 -4.26 37.16
C PRO A 2 18.51 -2.86 36.68
N SER A 3 19.68 -2.37 37.11
CA SER A 3 20.24 -1.09 36.67
C SER A 3 20.73 -1.20 35.24
N VAL A 4 20.27 -0.31 34.36
CA VAL A 4 20.75 -0.22 32.98
C VAL A 4 21.98 0.69 32.94
N GLU A 5 23.13 0.17 32.51
CA GLU A 5 24.35 0.97 32.34
C GLU A 5 24.25 1.84 31.07
N LEU A 6 24.07 3.14 31.27
CA LEU A 6 23.94 4.13 30.19
C LEU A 6 25.15 4.17 29.25
N SER A 7 26.33 3.72 29.71
CA SER A 7 27.56 3.67 28.91
C SER A 7 27.59 2.59 27.83
N LYS A 8 26.63 1.64 27.84
CA LYS A 8 26.52 0.58 26.81
C LYS A 8 25.41 0.84 25.80
N LEU A 9 24.73 1.98 25.89
CA LEU A 9 23.72 2.36 24.91
C LEU A 9 24.43 2.80 23.62
N PRO A 10 24.15 2.16 22.46
CA PRO A 10 24.68 2.65 21.20
C PRO A 10 24.12 4.06 20.96
N GLY A 11 25.01 5.03 20.75
CA GLY A 11 24.63 6.40 20.47
C GLY A 11 23.81 6.49 19.17
N VAL A 12 22.87 7.43 19.12
CA VAL A 12 22.16 7.76 17.88
C VAL A 12 23.15 8.45 16.95
N SER A 13 23.60 7.72 15.92
CA SER A 13 24.45 8.27 14.86
C SER A 13 23.58 8.76 13.70
N ALA A 14 24.09 9.74 12.96
CA ALA A 14 23.43 10.26 11.76
C ALA A 14 23.26 9.14 10.72
N ALA A 15 22.12 9.12 10.03
CA ALA A 15 21.86 8.15 8.96
C ALA A 15 22.92 8.33 7.85
N ARG A 16 23.67 7.26 7.56
CA ARG A 16 24.62 7.23 6.45
C ARG A 16 23.95 6.65 5.21
N ALA A 17 24.20 7.25 4.06
CA ALA A 17 23.76 6.70 2.78
C ALA A 17 24.42 5.34 2.52
N LEU A 18 23.60 4.31 2.33
CA LEU A 18 24.03 2.98 1.92
C LEU A 18 24.10 2.92 0.39
N SER A 19 25.15 2.35 -0.17
CA SER A 19 25.23 2.10 -1.60
C SER A 19 24.35 0.89 -1.96
N THR A 20 23.98 0.77 -3.23
CA THR A 20 23.22 -0.41 -3.72
C THR A 20 23.91 -1.75 -3.44
N SER A 21 25.22 -1.75 -3.16
CA SER A 21 26.01 -2.93 -2.82
C SER A 21 25.90 -3.33 -1.35
N ASP A 22 25.41 -2.44 -0.47
CA ASP A 22 25.22 -2.71 0.96
C ASP A 22 23.91 -3.47 1.24
N ARG A 23 23.03 -3.54 0.23
CA ARG A 23 21.81 -4.35 0.30
C ARG A 23 22.19 -5.81 0.13
N ALA A 24 21.89 -6.64 1.15
CA ALA A 24 21.98 -8.09 1.02
C ALA A 24 21.25 -8.54 -0.26
N GLN A 25 21.97 -9.22 -1.16
CA GLN A 25 21.37 -9.75 -2.38
C GLN A 25 20.31 -10.77 -2.00
N ILE A 26 19.05 -10.40 -2.20
CA ILE A 26 17.96 -11.37 -2.23
C ILE A 26 18.09 -12.03 -3.60
N ASP A 27 18.78 -13.17 -3.61
CA ASP A 27 18.95 -14.00 -4.79
C ASP A 27 17.56 -14.46 -5.25
N ALA A 28 17.01 -13.74 -6.22
CA ALA A 28 15.81 -14.14 -6.94
C ALA A 28 16.19 -15.38 -7.75
N ARG A 29 16.00 -16.55 -7.12
CA ARG A 29 16.23 -17.85 -7.75
C ARG A 29 15.48 -17.87 -9.09
N SER A 30 16.24 -17.75 -10.17
CA SER A 30 15.76 -17.99 -11.53
C SER A 30 15.25 -19.43 -11.57
N ARG A 31 13.96 -19.60 -11.82
CA ARG A 31 13.28 -20.89 -11.79
C ARG A 31 13.80 -21.75 -12.95
N PRO A 32 14.51 -22.87 -12.70
CA PRO A 32 14.78 -23.84 -13.75
C PRO A 32 13.48 -24.54 -14.12
N ALA A 33 13.32 -24.83 -15.42
CA ALA A 33 12.25 -25.70 -15.90
C ALA A 33 12.35 -27.09 -15.22
N ALA A 34 11.17 -27.66 -14.97
CA ALA A 34 10.94 -28.78 -14.07
C ALA A 34 11.77 -30.04 -14.37
N ALA A 35 12.28 -30.67 -13.30
CA ALA A 35 12.49 -32.10 -13.22
C ALA A 35 12.34 -32.57 -11.76
N GLY A 36 11.33 -33.39 -11.52
CA GLY A 36 11.33 -34.53 -10.59
C GLY A 36 11.67 -34.32 -9.10
N SER A 37 10.65 -34.57 -8.28
CA SER A 37 10.72 -35.37 -7.05
C SER A 37 11.00 -34.67 -5.70
N THR A 38 9.89 -34.51 -4.98
CA THR A 38 9.67 -34.82 -3.55
C THR A 38 10.54 -34.11 -2.50
N SER A 39 10.02 -33.02 -1.96
CA SER A 39 9.90 -32.89 -0.51
C SER A 39 8.53 -32.29 -0.18
N SER A 40 7.77 -33.01 0.63
CA SER A 40 6.47 -32.59 1.14
C SER A 40 6.67 -31.47 2.16
N ALA A 41 6.92 -30.25 1.68
CA ALA A 41 6.53 -29.07 2.42
C ALA A 41 5.00 -29.07 2.43
N SER A 42 4.39 -29.38 3.58
CA SER A 42 2.97 -29.11 3.80
C SER A 42 2.79 -27.59 3.76
N GLY A 43 2.72 -27.07 2.53
CA GLY A 43 2.44 -25.68 2.25
C GLY A 43 0.96 -25.43 2.44
N ILE A 44 0.64 -24.30 3.06
CA ILE A 44 -0.72 -23.78 3.07
C ILE A 44 -1.16 -23.55 1.62
N SER A 45 -2.15 -24.31 1.16
CA SER A 45 -2.78 -24.12 -0.14
C SER A 45 -3.85 -23.05 0.02
N VAL A 46 -3.55 -21.83 -0.43
CA VAL A 46 -4.55 -20.76 -0.50
C VAL A 46 -5.31 -20.93 -1.80
N GLU A 47 -6.53 -21.46 -1.73
CA GLU A 47 -7.47 -21.31 -2.82
C GLU A 47 -7.89 -19.85 -2.91
N VAL A 48 -7.35 -19.15 -3.90
CA VAL A 48 -7.89 -17.86 -4.33
C VAL A 48 -9.12 -18.20 -5.16
N THR A 49 -10.28 -18.28 -4.51
CA THR A 49 -11.56 -18.34 -5.23
C THR A 49 -11.57 -17.19 -6.24
N SER A 50 -11.77 -17.54 -7.52
CA SER A 50 -11.89 -16.59 -8.62
C SER A 50 -12.81 -15.47 -8.18
N ALA A 51 -12.33 -14.22 -8.30
CA ALA A 51 -13.00 -12.98 -7.96
C ALA A 51 -14.51 -13.18 -8.00
N SER A 52 -15.09 -13.50 -6.83
CA SER A 52 -16.54 -13.53 -6.67
C SER A 52 -16.99 -12.22 -7.25
N GLU A 53 -17.82 -12.28 -8.30
CA GLU A 53 -18.49 -11.14 -8.92
C GLU A 53 -18.66 -10.10 -7.82
N ALA A 54 -17.80 -9.08 -7.81
CA ALA A 54 -17.70 -8.23 -6.65
C ALA A 54 -18.96 -7.39 -6.69
N ALA A 55 -20.03 -7.90 -6.07
CA ALA A 55 -21.23 -7.16 -5.75
C ALA A 55 -20.69 -5.84 -5.20
N SER A 56 -21.03 -4.75 -5.90
CA SER A 56 -20.46 -3.43 -5.67
C SER A 56 -20.29 -3.23 -4.16
N PRO A 57 -19.12 -2.79 -3.68
CA PRO A 57 -18.88 -2.64 -2.25
C PRO A 57 -20.08 -1.91 -1.63
N PRO A 58 -20.59 -2.33 -0.47
CA PRO A 58 -21.83 -1.79 0.06
C PRO A 58 -21.70 -0.27 0.24
N VAL A 59 -22.37 0.47 -0.63
CA VAL A 59 -22.41 1.93 -0.61
C VAL A 59 -23.62 2.39 0.19
N ASP A 60 -23.39 3.30 1.13
CA ASP A 60 -24.45 3.95 1.90
C ASP A 60 -25.11 5.05 1.06
N ALA A 61 -26.26 4.75 0.46
CA ALA A 61 -27.00 5.67 -0.41
C ALA A 61 -27.49 6.92 0.33
N GLU A 62 -27.90 6.80 1.59
CA GLU A 62 -28.36 7.94 2.40
C GLU A 62 -27.22 8.90 2.70
N ARG A 63 -26.03 8.37 2.99
CA ARG A 63 -24.83 9.18 3.18
C ARG A 63 -24.43 9.90 1.91
N VAL A 64 -24.53 9.26 0.75
CA VAL A 64 -24.26 9.91 -0.56
C VAL A 64 -25.23 11.06 -0.81
N ALA A 65 -26.52 10.89 -0.50
CA ALA A 65 -27.51 11.96 -0.65
C ALA A 65 -27.18 13.16 0.25
N ARG A 66 -26.92 12.94 1.54
CA ARG A 66 -26.55 14.01 2.48
C ARG A 66 -25.30 14.77 2.07
N ILE A 67 -24.27 14.07 1.58
CA ILE A 67 -23.05 14.71 1.09
C ILE A 67 -23.35 15.58 -0.14
N ARG A 68 -24.20 15.10 -1.06
CA ARG A 68 -24.60 15.86 -2.25
C ARG A 68 -25.34 17.14 -1.90
N ASP A 69 -26.24 17.09 -0.92
CA ASP A 69 -26.95 18.26 -0.42
C ASP A 69 -25.98 19.24 0.26
N ALA A 70 -25.09 18.77 1.14
CA ALA A 70 -24.08 19.61 1.78
C ALA A 70 -23.10 20.27 0.80
N LEU A 71 -22.78 19.61 -0.32
CA LEU A 71 -21.98 20.20 -1.39
C LEU A 71 -22.75 21.30 -2.13
N ARG A 72 -24.06 21.13 -2.36
CA ARG A 72 -24.91 22.16 -2.97
C ARG A 72 -25.01 23.40 -2.09
N ASP A 73 -25.17 23.20 -0.79
CA ASP A 73 -25.32 24.27 0.19
C ASP A 73 -23.96 24.91 0.58
N GLY A 74 -22.85 24.36 0.09
CA GLY A 74 -21.49 24.84 0.37
C GLY A 74 -21.00 24.58 1.80
N SER A 75 -21.74 23.78 2.59
CA SER A 75 -21.40 23.46 3.98
C SER A 75 -20.41 22.29 4.10
N TYR A 76 -20.23 21.51 3.02
CA TYR A 76 -19.22 20.46 2.98
C TYR A 76 -17.81 21.04 2.78
N PRO A 77 -16.86 20.83 3.71
CA PRO A 77 -15.55 21.47 3.65
C PRO A 77 -14.68 20.88 2.53
N LEU A 78 -14.32 21.69 1.56
CA LEU A 78 -13.35 21.34 0.52
C LEU A 78 -11.93 21.69 0.99
N VAL A 79 -11.11 20.66 1.22
CA VAL A 79 -9.72 20.82 1.68
C VAL A 79 -8.79 20.33 0.58
N PRO A 80 -8.00 21.22 -0.07
CA PRO A 80 -7.13 20.84 -1.18
C PRO A 80 -6.21 19.65 -0.87
N ALA A 81 -5.64 19.58 0.35
CA ALA A 81 -4.81 18.47 0.77
C ALA A 81 -5.55 17.12 0.74
N LYS A 82 -6.80 17.07 1.20
CA LYS A 82 -7.63 15.84 1.18
C LYS A 82 -8.00 15.43 -0.25
N ILE A 83 -8.22 16.40 -1.12
CA ILE A 83 -8.53 16.15 -2.53
C ILE A 83 -7.33 15.51 -3.22
N VAL A 84 -6.13 16.08 -3.03
CA VAL A 84 -4.89 15.54 -3.60
C VAL A 84 -4.60 14.14 -3.07
N ASP A 85 -4.75 13.90 -1.78
CA ASP A 85 -4.59 12.56 -1.18
C ASP A 85 -5.53 11.53 -1.81
N ALA A 86 -6.81 11.89 -1.98
CA ALA A 86 -7.79 11.02 -2.64
C ALA A 86 -7.44 10.77 -4.12
N MET A 87 -6.91 11.76 -4.84
CA MET A 87 -6.48 11.60 -6.24
C MET A 87 -5.27 10.66 -6.37
N ILE A 88 -4.31 10.74 -5.44
CA ILE A 88 -3.15 9.83 -5.38
C ILE A 88 -3.62 8.41 -5.06
N ALA A 89 -4.48 8.24 -4.05
CA ALA A 89 -5.05 6.95 -3.68
C ALA A 89 -5.84 6.31 -4.83
N ALA A 90 -6.55 7.12 -5.62
CA ALA A 90 -7.30 6.68 -6.80
C ALA A 90 -6.44 6.57 -8.07
N GLN A 91 -5.13 6.85 -8.00
CA GLN A 91 -4.19 6.81 -9.13
C GLN A 91 -4.66 7.63 -10.36
N VAL A 92 -5.27 8.79 -10.12
CA VAL A 92 -5.83 9.64 -11.18
C VAL A 92 -4.70 10.39 -11.91
N SER A 93 -4.61 10.20 -13.23
CA SER A 93 -3.67 10.93 -14.09
C SER A 93 -4.30 12.23 -14.62
N LEU A 94 -3.67 13.37 -14.34
CA LEU A 94 -4.10 14.71 -14.76
C LEU A 94 -3.55 15.09 -16.16
N SER A 95 -3.63 14.20 -17.15
CA SER A 95 -3.23 14.57 -18.51
C SER A 95 -4.21 15.61 -19.05
N LEU A 96 -3.70 16.78 -19.43
CA LEU A 96 -4.48 17.77 -20.17
C LEU A 96 -4.81 17.17 -21.55
N PRO A 97 -6.06 17.28 -22.03
CA PRO A 97 -6.37 16.90 -23.40
C PRO A 97 -5.54 17.78 -24.35
N GLU A 98 -4.76 17.15 -25.23
CA GLU A 98 -4.09 17.81 -26.35
C GLU A 98 -5.14 18.63 -27.11
N ARG A 99 -4.96 19.94 -27.14
CA ARG A 99 -5.86 20.85 -27.87
C ARG A 99 -5.53 20.72 -29.35
N SER A 100 -6.36 20.00 -30.10
CA SER A 100 -6.36 19.99 -31.57
C SER A 100 -6.87 21.31 -32.13
#